data_AF-A0A497FKD7-F1
#
_entry.id   AF-A0A497FKD7-F1
#
_cell.length_a   1.000
_cell.length_b   1.000
_cell.length_c   1.000
_cell.angle_alpha   90.00
_cell.angle_beta   90.00
_cell.angle_gamma   90.00
#
_symmetry.space_group_name_H-M   'P 1'
#
loop_
_entity.id
_entity.type
_entity.pdbx_description
1 polymer ?
#
loop_
_entity_poly.entity_id
_entity_poly.type
_entity_poly.pdbx_seq_one_letter_code
_entity_poly.pdbx_strand_id
1 'polypeptide(L)'
;MERSFRFLIENFDIISYLEDRGIEYRTSGKNVSKGWVEINCLWCDDPSFHLGISPQGWMNCWRCGPKGSVVNLIRAVDRCGERGAYRILLQYQKPNVDFTLPQKSVHTFDGDGILPKEAKLPLPPLHREYLRKRGFDPDYIVRKYGIRACSVTGRYKLRIVIPVVVGGEVVNFTARDVTGKAHARYKSCPSDRAKVPLKCCVYNIDTV
;
A
#
# COMPACT_ATOMS: atom_id res chain seq x y z
N MET A 1 1.22 -12.34 -0.42
CA MET A 1 0.14 -11.33 -0.32
C MET A 1 -1.02 -11.82 0.55
N GLU A 2 -1.65 -12.97 0.25
CA GLU A 2 -2.79 -13.50 1.04
C GLU A 2 -2.52 -13.75 2.53
N ARG A 3 -1.31 -14.21 2.89
CA ARG A 3 -0.93 -14.45 4.29
C ARG A 3 -0.94 -13.17 5.15
N SER A 4 -0.76 -11.98 4.57
CA SER A 4 -0.76 -10.71 5.31
C SER A 4 -2.17 -10.14 5.49
N PHE A 5 -3.04 -10.30 4.49
CA PHE A 5 -4.41 -9.78 4.55
C PHE A 5 -5.31 -10.56 5.52
N ARG A 6 -5.21 -11.89 5.51
CA ARG A 6 -5.95 -12.74 6.45
C ARG A 6 -5.55 -12.45 7.90
N PHE A 7 -4.26 -12.25 8.15
CA PHE A 7 -3.74 -11.91 9.47
C PHE A 7 -4.33 -10.59 9.99
N LEU A 8 -4.47 -9.56 9.14
CA LEU A 8 -5.10 -8.29 9.52
C LEU A 8 -6.58 -8.41 9.92
N ILE A 9 -7.31 -9.29 9.24
CA ILE A 9 -8.72 -9.56 9.53
C ILE A 9 -8.86 -10.27 10.88
N GLU A 10 -8.05 -11.30 11.13
CA GLU A 10 -8.07 -12.09 12.38
C GLU A 10 -7.62 -11.26 13.60
N ASN A 11 -6.79 -10.25 13.37
CA ASN A 11 -6.21 -9.39 14.40
C ASN A 11 -6.86 -8.01 14.54
N PHE A 12 -7.93 -7.76 13.77
CA PHE A 12 -8.69 -6.53 13.86
C PHE A 12 -9.25 -6.34 15.27
N ASP A 13 -9.01 -5.17 15.86
CA ASP A 13 -9.55 -4.79 17.15
C ASP A 13 -10.96 -4.23 16.99
N ILE A 14 -11.90 -5.16 16.86
CA ILE A 14 -13.31 -4.85 16.66
C ILE A 14 -13.92 -4.03 17.81
N ILE A 15 -13.47 -4.22 19.04
CA ILE A 15 -14.04 -3.52 20.21
C ILE A 15 -13.68 -2.04 20.13
N SER A 16 -12.39 -1.73 20.06
CA SER A 16 -11.91 -0.35 19.94
C SER A 16 -12.53 0.37 18.73
N TYR A 17 -12.68 -0.34 17.60
CA TYR A 17 -13.33 0.20 16.41
C TYR A 17 -14.80 0.59 16.63
N LEU A 18 -15.58 -0.28 17.30
CA LEU A 18 -17.01 -0.04 17.58
C LEU A 18 -17.20 1.07 18.62
N GLU A 19 -16.36 1.09 19.66
CA GLU A 19 -16.36 2.12 20.71
C GLU A 19 -16.12 3.52 20.12
N ASP A 20 -15.10 3.68 19.27
CA ASP A 20 -14.78 4.95 18.59
C ASP A 20 -15.92 5.47 17.71
N ARG A 21 -16.83 4.58 17.28
CA ARG A 21 -17.98 4.91 16.42
C ARG A 21 -19.30 4.98 17.19
N GLY A 22 -19.27 4.76 18.51
CA GLY A 22 -20.46 4.75 19.35
C GLY A 22 -21.45 3.64 18.97
N ILE A 23 -20.97 2.52 18.42
CA ILE A 23 -21.83 1.40 18.03
C ILE A 23 -21.98 0.46 19.23
N GLU A 24 -23.22 0.22 19.65
CA GLU A 24 -23.52 -0.71 20.73
C GLU A 24 -23.19 -2.16 20.33
N TYR A 25 -22.59 -2.92 21.24
CA TYR A 25 -22.18 -4.29 21.01
C TYR A 25 -22.31 -5.16 22.26
N ARG A 26 -22.31 -6.48 22.06
CA ARG A 26 -22.31 -7.49 23.13
C ARG A 26 -21.15 -8.46 22.95
N THR A 27 -20.47 -8.76 24.05
CA THR A 27 -19.38 -9.77 24.11
C THR A 27 -19.75 -10.97 24.98
N SER A 28 -20.89 -10.92 25.66
CA SER A 28 -21.40 -11.98 26.52
C SER A 28 -22.92 -11.94 26.63
N GLY A 29 -23.52 -13.09 26.94
CA GLY A 29 -24.97 -13.24 27.09
C GLY A 29 -25.43 -14.65 26.77
N LYS A 30 -26.70 -14.96 27.06
CA LYS A 30 -27.29 -16.30 26.86
C LYS A 30 -27.16 -16.80 25.41
N ASN A 31 -27.17 -15.88 24.44
CA ASN A 31 -27.13 -16.18 23.01
C ASN A 31 -25.83 -15.73 22.34
N VAL A 32 -24.84 -15.23 23.09
CA VAL A 32 -23.57 -14.76 22.53
C VAL A 32 -22.57 -15.91 22.57
N SER A 33 -22.10 -16.33 21.39
CA SER A 33 -21.07 -17.37 21.29
C SER A 33 -19.75 -16.90 21.94
N LYS A 34 -19.04 -17.80 22.63
CA LYS A 34 -17.81 -17.44 23.36
C LYS A 34 -16.77 -16.82 22.42
N GLY A 35 -16.34 -15.60 22.74
CA GLY A 35 -15.35 -14.85 21.96
C GLY A 35 -15.92 -14.13 20.73
N TRP A 36 -17.22 -14.23 20.47
CA TRP A 36 -17.87 -13.47 19.42
C TRP A 36 -18.29 -12.09 19.94
N VAL A 37 -18.37 -11.14 19.00
CA VAL A 37 -18.96 -9.83 19.23
C VAL A 37 -20.24 -9.74 18.42
N GLU A 38 -21.35 -9.36 19.05
CA GLU A 38 -22.63 -9.21 18.38
C GLU A 38 -23.08 -7.75 18.36
N ILE A 39 -23.54 -7.29 17.19
CA ILE A 39 -24.11 -5.95 16.97
C ILE A 39 -25.47 -6.07 16.26
N ASN A 40 -26.24 -4.99 16.20
CA ASN A 40 -27.41 -4.94 15.32
C ASN A 40 -26.96 -5.00 13.85
N CYS A 41 -27.62 -5.85 13.06
CA CYS A 41 -27.29 -6.02 11.65
C CYS A 41 -27.58 -4.74 10.85
N LEU A 42 -26.59 -4.31 10.06
CA LEU A 42 -26.70 -3.12 9.20
C LEU A 42 -27.45 -3.38 7.88
N TRP A 43 -27.78 -4.65 7.58
CA TRP A 43 -28.30 -5.09 6.28
C TRP A 43 -29.72 -5.66 6.35
N CYS A 44 -30.33 -5.71 7.53
CA CYS A 44 -31.74 -6.02 7.69
C CYS A 44 -32.31 -5.23 8.86
N ASP A 45 -33.63 -5.13 8.96
CA ASP A 45 -34.30 -4.46 10.07
C ASP A 45 -34.18 -5.30 11.35
N ASP A 46 -33.11 -5.09 12.12
CA ASP A 46 -32.67 -5.99 13.18
C ASP A 46 -33.11 -5.54 14.59
N PRO A 47 -34.09 -6.22 15.22
CA PRO A 47 -34.61 -5.79 16.52
C PRO A 47 -33.68 -6.12 17.70
N SER A 48 -32.56 -6.81 17.45
CA SER A 48 -31.61 -7.25 18.48
C SER A 48 -30.22 -7.43 17.86
N PHE A 49 -29.27 -7.96 18.63
CA PHE A 49 -27.87 -8.11 18.26
C PHE A 49 -27.64 -9.40 17.45
N HIS A 50 -28.22 -9.53 16.25
CA HIS A 50 -28.12 -10.79 15.50
C HIS A 50 -26.90 -10.90 14.59
N LEU A 51 -26.16 -9.81 14.36
CA LEU A 51 -24.95 -9.86 13.54
C LEU A 51 -23.76 -10.25 14.41
N GLY A 52 -23.39 -11.53 14.34
CA GLY A 52 -22.21 -12.06 15.01
C GLY A 52 -20.94 -11.85 14.19
N ILE A 53 -19.90 -11.40 14.86
CA ILE A 53 -18.54 -11.21 14.35
C ILE A 53 -17.66 -12.23 15.07
N SER A 54 -17.06 -13.14 14.31
CA SER A 54 -16.22 -14.21 14.86
C SER A 54 -14.83 -13.69 15.24
N PRO A 55 -14.08 -14.42 16.09
CA PRO A 55 -12.68 -14.10 16.37
C PRO A 55 -11.79 -14.04 15.12
N GLN A 56 -12.16 -14.73 14.04
CA GLN A 56 -11.44 -14.73 12.76
C GLN A 56 -11.91 -13.61 11.82
N GLY A 57 -12.78 -12.71 12.28
CA GLY A 57 -13.27 -11.58 11.52
C GLY A 57 -14.33 -11.90 10.46
N TRP A 58 -14.93 -13.11 10.48
CA TRP A 58 -16.08 -13.46 9.66
C TRP A 58 -17.37 -12.98 10.31
N MET A 59 -18.34 -12.58 9.49
CA MET A 59 -19.62 -12.07 9.97
C MET A 59 -20.80 -12.86 9.44
N ASN A 60 -21.70 -13.22 10.35
CA ASN A 60 -22.94 -13.90 10.01
C ASN A 60 -24.08 -13.31 10.84
N CYS A 61 -25.14 -12.87 10.14
CA CYS A 61 -26.38 -12.48 10.80
C CYS A 61 -27.28 -13.70 10.96
N TRP A 62 -27.77 -13.96 12.16
CA TRP A 62 -28.70 -15.06 12.45
C TRP A 62 -30.08 -14.93 11.78
N ARG A 63 -30.38 -13.78 11.16
CA ARG A 63 -31.63 -13.53 10.42
C ARG A 63 -31.46 -13.54 8.91
N CYS A 64 -30.46 -12.82 8.40
CA CYS A 64 -30.28 -12.61 6.96
C CYS A 64 -28.97 -13.17 6.40
N GLY A 65 -28.31 -14.05 7.16
CA GLY A 65 -27.19 -14.86 6.71
C GLY A 65 -25.83 -14.14 6.66
N PRO A 66 -24.86 -14.70 5.91
CA PRO A 66 -23.47 -14.23 5.88
C PRO A 66 -23.32 -12.80 5.38
N LYS A 67 -22.37 -12.04 5.96
CA LYS A 67 -22.07 -10.63 5.61
C LYS A 67 -20.61 -10.36 5.24
N GLY A 68 -19.84 -11.42 5.01
CA GLY A 68 -18.43 -11.32 4.64
C GLY A 68 -17.54 -11.13 5.86
N SER A 69 -16.56 -10.23 5.78
CA SER A 69 -15.61 -9.99 6.86
C SER A 69 -15.75 -8.60 7.48
N VAL A 70 -14.97 -8.32 8.52
CA VAL A 70 -14.88 -6.98 9.13
C VAL A 70 -14.58 -5.86 8.11
N VAL A 71 -13.99 -6.17 6.94
CA VAL A 71 -13.83 -5.18 5.86
C VAL A 71 -15.17 -4.70 5.32
N ASN A 72 -16.15 -5.60 5.18
CA ASN A 72 -17.51 -5.24 4.78
C ASN A 72 -18.21 -4.36 5.83
N LEU A 73 -17.95 -4.63 7.12
CA LEU A 73 -18.45 -3.81 8.22
C LEU A 73 -17.90 -2.39 8.13
N ILE A 74 -16.58 -2.24 8.02
CA ILE A 74 -15.91 -0.95 7.89
C ILE A 74 -16.48 -0.16 6.71
N ARG A 75 -16.65 -0.81 5.56
CA ARG A 75 -17.23 -0.15 4.38
C ARG A 75 -18.66 0.31 4.60
N ALA A 76 -19.48 -0.47 5.32
CA ALA A 76 -20.87 -0.12 5.59
C ALA A 76 -20.97 1.04 6.61
N VAL A 77 -20.18 0.99 7.67
CA VAL A 77 -20.19 1.99 8.75
C VAL A 77 -19.52 3.30 8.33
N ASP A 78 -18.29 3.24 7.81
CA ASP A 78 -17.50 4.43 7.44
C ASP A 78 -17.80 4.94 6.01
N ARG A 79 -18.73 4.28 5.29
CA ARG A 79 -19.16 4.62 3.92
C ARG A 79 -17.99 4.84 2.95
N CYS A 80 -16.95 4.04 3.09
CA CYS A 80 -15.71 4.19 2.32
C CYS A 80 -15.53 3.10 1.25
N GLY A 81 -14.76 3.42 0.21
CA GLY A 81 -14.26 2.42 -0.74
C GLY A 81 -13.23 1.48 -0.11
N GLU A 82 -12.86 0.44 -0.84
CA GLU A 82 -11.94 -0.63 -0.38
C GLU A 82 -10.61 -0.10 0.19
N ARG A 83 -10.01 0.89 -0.47
CA ARG A 83 -8.78 1.53 0.02
C ARG A 83 -8.96 2.26 1.35
N GLY A 84 -10.12 2.86 1.58
CA GLY A 84 -10.44 3.52 2.85
C GLY A 84 -10.61 2.49 3.96
N ALA A 85 -11.33 1.41 3.65
CA ALA A 85 -11.56 0.32 4.60
C ALA A 85 -10.25 -0.37 5.01
N TYR A 86 -9.32 -0.53 4.07
CA TYR A 86 -8.01 -1.10 4.38
C TYR A 86 -7.17 -0.21 5.30
N ARG A 87 -7.25 1.12 5.17
CA ARG A 87 -6.54 2.04 6.08
C ARG A 87 -7.07 1.93 7.51
N ILE A 88 -8.38 1.83 7.66
CA ILE A 88 -9.03 1.65 8.96
C ILE A 88 -8.69 0.27 9.53
N LEU A 89 -8.73 -0.77 8.70
CA LEU A 89 -8.31 -2.13 9.09
C LEU A 89 -6.90 -2.10 9.69
N LEU A 90 -5.96 -1.37 9.08
CA LEU A 90 -4.58 -1.22 9.59
C LEU A 90 -4.49 -0.41 10.90
N GLN A 91 -5.41 0.53 11.14
CA GLN A 91 -5.40 1.39 12.33
C GLN A 91 -5.87 0.66 13.59
N TYR A 92 -6.84 -0.24 13.45
CA TYR A 92 -7.44 -0.97 14.57
C TYR A 92 -6.93 -2.41 14.59
N GLN A 93 -5.71 -2.60 15.12
CA GLN A 93 -5.10 -3.91 15.33
C GLN A 93 -4.87 -4.11 16.83
N LYS A 94 -5.05 -5.34 17.33
CA LYS A 94 -4.93 -5.61 18.78
C LYS A 94 -3.52 -5.28 19.30
N PRO A 95 -3.36 -4.77 20.54
CA PRO A 95 -2.10 -4.18 21.05
C PRO A 95 -0.87 -5.10 21.12
N ASN A 96 -1.06 -6.44 21.06
CA ASN A 96 0.01 -7.44 21.11
C ASN A 96 0.22 -8.16 19.78
N VAL A 97 -0.34 -7.61 18.70
CA VAL A 97 -0.13 -8.11 17.36
C VAL A 97 1.08 -7.38 16.86
N ASP A 98 2.21 -8.09 16.81
CA ASP A 98 3.42 -7.61 16.18
C ASP A 98 3.18 -7.61 14.65
N PHE A 99 2.27 -6.73 14.24
CA PHE A 99 2.09 -6.35 12.86
C PHE A 99 3.30 -5.47 12.56
N THR A 100 4.44 -6.11 12.35
CA THR A 100 5.36 -5.62 11.35
C THR A 100 4.55 -5.61 10.05
N LEU A 101 3.86 -4.50 9.80
CA LEU A 101 3.79 -3.94 8.45
C LEU A 101 5.17 -4.27 7.88
N PRO A 102 5.31 -5.01 6.77
CA PRO A 102 6.62 -5.13 6.14
C PRO A 102 7.13 -3.70 6.09
N GLN A 103 8.15 -3.39 6.90
CA GLN A 103 8.55 -2.00 7.17
C GLN A 103 8.75 -1.40 5.81
N LYS A 104 7.83 -0.54 5.34
CA LYS A 104 7.64 -0.13 3.92
C LYS A 104 8.81 -0.65 3.11
N SER A 105 8.74 -1.91 2.63
CA SER A 105 9.92 -2.72 2.26
C SER A 105 11.06 -1.79 1.94
N VAL A 106 12.01 -1.56 2.87
CA VAL A 106 12.98 -0.46 2.72
C VAL A 106 13.65 -0.73 1.40
N HIS A 107 13.18 -0.03 0.36
CA HIS A 107 13.58 -0.37 -0.99
C HIS A 107 15.03 0.04 -1.00
N THR A 108 15.92 -0.95 -1.10
CA THR A 108 17.32 -0.66 -1.33
C THR A 108 17.40 -0.17 -2.76
N PHE A 109 17.24 1.14 -2.94
CA PHE A 109 17.43 1.79 -4.22
C PHE A 109 18.91 1.81 -4.63
N ASP A 110 19.79 1.26 -3.80
CA ASP A 110 21.14 0.86 -4.15
C ASP A 110 21.05 -0.42 -4.99
N GLY A 111 20.60 -0.27 -6.25
CA GLY A 111 20.55 -1.40 -7.17
C GLY A 111 21.97 -1.85 -7.50
N ASP A 112 22.38 -3.03 -7.03
CA ASP A 112 23.67 -3.70 -7.27
C ASP A 112 24.14 -3.56 -8.73
N GLY A 113 24.84 -2.48 -9.04
CA GLY A 113 25.35 -2.19 -10.38
C GLY A 113 24.29 -1.95 -11.48
N ILE A 114 22.98 -1.94 -11.18
CA ILE A 114 21.94 -1.71 -12.21
C ILE A 114 21.80 -0.23 -12.53
N LEU A 115 21.72 0.62 -11.50
CA LEU A 115 21.59 2.06 -11.72
C LEU A 115 22.87 2.63 -12.35
N PRO A 116 22.77 3.67 -13.20
CA PRO A 116 23.94 4.36 -13.72
C PRO A 116 24.79 4.93 -12.58
N LYS A 117 26.12 4.80 -12.66
CA LYS A 117 27.05 5.31 -11.61
C LYS A 117 26.95 6.83 -11.47
N GLU A 118 26.56 7.52 -12.53
CA GLU A 118 26.32 8.95 -12.56
C GLU A 118 25.00 9.38 -11.91
N ALA A 119 24.10 8.43 -11.58
CA ALA A 119 22.79 8.72 -10.99
C ALA A 119 22.93 8.95 -9.47
N LYS A 120 22.87 10.21 -9.05
CA LYS A 120 23.15 10.61 -7.67
C LYS A 120 22.03 11.46 -7.06
N LEU A 121 22.09 11.56 -5.74
CA LEU A 121 21.39 12.54 -4.92
C LEU A 121 22.40 13.56 -4.35
N PRO A 122 21.96 14.77 -3.96
CA PRO A 122 20.60 15.30 -4.14
C PRO A 122 20.27 15.60 -5.61
N LEU A 123 18.98 15.74 -5.94
CA LEU A 123 18.58 16.15 -7.29
C LEU A 123 19.02 17.61 -7.55
N PRO A 124 19.76 17.90 -8.64
CA PRO A 124 20.13 19.27 -8.99
C PRO A 124 18.90 20.15 -9.30
N PRO A 125 19.01 21.48 -9.20
CA PRO A 125 17.89 22.42 -9.41
C PRO A 125 17.11 22.19 -10.70
N LEU A 126 17.80 21.93 -11.81
CA LEU A 126 17.18 21.63 -13.11
C LEU A 126 16.19 20.45 -13.04
N HIS A 127 16.58 19.37 -12.35
CA HIS A 127 15.77 18.15 -12.25
C HIS A 127 14.60 18.35 -11.29
N ARG A 128 14.81 19.08 -10.18
CA ARG A 128 13.74 19.44 -9.24
C ARG A 128 12.70 20.31 -9.92
N GLU A 129 13.14 21.31 -10.69
CA GLU A 129 12.25 22.21 -11.42
C GLU A 129 11.43 21.47 -12.47
N TYR A 130 12.05 20.53 -13.20
CA TYR A 130 11.33 19.67 -14.12
C TYR A 130 10.22 18.87 -13.41
N LEU A 131 10.48 18.30 -12.23
CA LEU A 131 9.46 17.57 -11.47
C LEU A 131 8.32 18.49 -11.00
N ARG A 132 8.65 19.68 -10.49
CA ARG A 132 7.65 20.68 -10.06
C ARG A 132 6.75 21.14 -11.20
N LYS A 133 7.33 21.45 -12.37
CA LYS A 133 6.57 21.78 -13.59
C LYS A 133 5.62 20.67 -14.03
N ARG A 134 5.87 19.43 -13.61
CA ARG A 134 5.03 18.26 -13.87
C ARG A 134 4.02 17.97 -12.76
N GLY A 135 3.94 18.82 -11.74
CA GLY A 135 3.01 18.69 -10.61
C GLY A 135 3.49 17.74 -9.51
N PHE A 136 4.78 17.41 -9.47
CA PHE A 136 5.33 16.52 -8.45
C PHE A 136 6.10 17.28 -7.37
N ASP A 137 5.97 16.82 -6.12
CA ASP A 137 6.89 17.17 -5.04
C ASP A 137 8.19 16.37 -5.21
N PRO A 138 9.34 17.03 -5.50
CA PRO A 138 10.62 16.33 -5.69
C PRO A 138 11.04 15.49 -4.50
N ASP A 139 10.80 15.97 -3.27
CA ASP A 139 11.28 15.30 -2.07
C ASP A 139 10.42 14.07 -1.75
N TYR A 140 9.11 14.16 -1.96
CA TYR A 140 8.22 13.00 -1.89
C TYR A 140 8.60 11.93 -2.91
N ILE A 141 8.83 12.32 -4.17
CA ILE A 141 9.12 11.37 -5.24
C ILE A 141 10.49 10.69 -5.03
N VAL A 142 11.51 11.42 -4.59
CA VAL A 142 12.82 10.84 -4.24
C VAL A 142 12.66 9.81 -3.13
N ARG A 143 11.96 10.16 -2.04
CA ARG A 143 11.77 9.24 -0.90
C ARG A 143 10.95 8.00 -1.28
N LYS A 144 9.89 8.17 -2.08
CA LYS A 144 8.96 7.09 -2.40
C LYS A 144 9.46 6.15 -3.50
N TYR A 145 10.03 6.72 -4.55
CA TYR A 145 10.36 5.99 -5.79
C TYR A 145 11.86 5.86 -6.03
N GLY A 146 12.71 6.43 -5.15
CA GLY A 146 14.15 6.33 -5.26
C GLY A 146 14.73 7.05 -6.48
N ILE A 147 14.05 8.09 -6.98
CA ILE A 147 14.52 8.82 -8.15
C ILE A 147 15.90 9.42 -7.89
N ARG A 148 16.79 9.27 -8.88
CA ARG A 148 18.14 9.86 -8.88
C ARG A 148 18.33 10.75 -10.11
N ALA A 149 19.30 11.66 -10.08
CA ALA A 149 19.62 12.51 -11.24
C ALA A 149 20.98 12.14 -11.81
N CYS A 150 21.06 12.06 -13.13
CA CYS A 150 22.33 11.96 -13.84
C CYS A 150 22.96 13.34 -14.03
N SER A 151 24.29 13.38 -14.08
CA SER A 151 25.07 14.60 -14.29
C SER A 151 24.92 15.14 -15.73
N VAL A 152 25.70 16.18 -16.06
CA VAL A 152 25.81 16.72 -17.43
C VAL A 152 26.61 15.81 -18.38
N THR A 153 27.27 14.78 -17.86
CA THR A 153 28.09 13.81 -18.61
C THR A 153 27.53 12.39 -18.50
N GLY A 154 28.03 11.47 -19.32
CA GLY A 154 27.64 10.06 -19.29
C GLY A 154 26.48 9.69 -20.23
N ARG A 155 26.17 8.39 -20.25
CA ARG A 155 25.20 7.77 -21.19
C ARG A 155 23.77 8.27 -20.96
N TYR A 156 23.47 8.67 -19.71
CA TYR A 156 22.16 9.14 -19.26
C TYR A 156 22.16 10.62 -18.88
N LYS A 157 23.12 11.41 -19.39
CA LYS A 157 23.25 12.83 -19.06
C LYS A 157 21.92 13.58 -19.08
N LEU A 158 21.73 14.45 -18.09
CA LEU A 158 20.55 15.32 -17.93
C LEU A 158 19.22 14.56 -17.89
N ARG A 159 19.21 13.39 -17.25
CA ARG A 159 18.00 12.58 -17.02
C ARG A 159 17.77 12.33 -15.55
N ILE A 160 16.50 12.29 -15.16
CA ILE A 160 16.08 11.59 -13.95
C ILE A 160 16.05 10.09 -14.22
N VAL A 161 16.60 9.29 -13.31
CA VAL A 161 16.54 7.83 -13.32
C VAL A 161 15.42 7.40 -12.38
N ILE A 162 14.54 6.55 -12.92
CA ILE A 162 13.35 6.01 -12.28
C ILE A 162 13.58 4.51 -12.12
N PRO A 163 13.98 4.04 -10.92
CA PRO A 163 14.20 2.61 -10.65
C PRO A 163 12.90 1.80 -10.80
N VAL A 164 12.99 0.60 -11.35
CA VAL A 164 11.91 -0.38 -11.39
C VAL A 164 12.20 -1.45 -10.36
N VAL A 165 11.29 -1.60 -9.40
CA VAL A 165 11.46 -2.46 -8.23
C VAL A 165 10.42 -3.58 -8.28
N VAL A 166 10.90 -4.82 -8.10
CA VAL A 166 10.08 -6.04 -8.06
C VAL A 166 10.61 -6.92 -6.93
N GLY A 167 9.73 -7.33 -6.01
CA GLY A 167 10.12 -8.13 -4.84
C GLY A 167 11.07 -7.40 -3.89
N GLY A 168 11.03 -6.06 -3.85
CA GLY A 168 11.90 -5.22 -3.02
C GLY A 168 13.25 -4.88 -3.64
N GLU A 169 13.62 -5.49 -4.77
CA GLU A 169 14.90 -5.25 -5.45
C GLU A 169 14.75 -4.39 -6.71
N VAL A 170 15.71 -3.50 -6.96
CA VAL A 170 15.83 -2.84 -8.26
C VAL A 170 16.19 -3.89 -9.31
N VAL A 171 15.31 -4.12 -10.28
CA VAL A 171 15.52 -5.09 -11.38
C VAL A 171 15.81 -4.42 -12.72
N ASN A 172 15.40 -3.15 -12.86
CA ASN A 172 15.55 -2.35 -14.07
C ASN A 172 15.47 -0.85 -13.74
N PHE A 173 15.60 0.02 -14.73
CA PHE A 173 15.28 1.45 -14.60
C PHE A 173 14.85 2.04 -15.95
N THR A 174 14.11 3.14 -15.90
CA THR A 174 13.95 4.04 -17.06
C THR A 174 14.46 5.43 -16.72
N ALA A 175 15.08 6.11 -17.68
CA ALA A 175 15.57 7.47 -17.49
C ALA A 175 14.85 8.44 -18.41
N ARG A 176 14.43 9.59 -17.87
CA ARG A 176 13.69 10.62 -18.58
C ARG A 176 14.50 11.90 -18.70
N ASP A 177 14.65 12.40 -19.92
CA ASP A 177 15.25 13.72 -20.19
C ASP A 177 14.44 14.84 -19.55
N VAL A 178 15.14 15.71 -18.82
CA VAL A 178 14.56 16.87 -18.14
C VAL A 178 14.67 18.14 -18.97
N THR A 179 15.46 18.13 -20.05
CA THR A 179 15.71 19.31 -20.88
C THR A 179 14.69 19.49 -22.01
N GLY A 180 14.08 18.39 -22.47
CA GLY A 180 13.26 18.36 -23.67
C GLY A 180 14.06 18.43 -24.98
N LYS A 181 15.39 18.40 -24.92
CA LYS A 181 16.28 18.59 -26.08
C LYS A 181 16.94 17.31 -26.56
N ALA A 182 16.86 16.22 -25.79
CA ALA A 182 17.48 14.97 -26.20
C ALA A 182 16.67 14.27 -27.30
N HIS A 183 17.36 13.73 -28.31
CA HIS A 183 16.76 12.93 -29.38
C HIS A 183 15.85 11.81 -28.83
N ALA A 184 16.36 11.04 -27.85
CA ALA A 184 15.57 10.05 -27.12
C ALA A 184 15.08 10.62 -25.78
N ARG A 185 13.78 10.88 -25.69
CA ARG A 185 13.14 11.39 -24.45
C ARG A 185 13.25 10.43 -23.28
N TYR A 186 13.10 9.13 -23.55
CA TYR A 186 13.29 8.05 -22.59
C TYR A 186 14.47 7.18 -22.98
N LYS A 187 15.19 6.67 -21.99
CA LYS A 187 16.30 5.72 -22.17
C LYS A 187 16.33 4.76 -21.00
N SER A 188 16.08 3.48 -21.24
CA SER A 188 16.00 2.47 -20.19
C SER A 188 17.31 1.71 -20.00
N CYS A 189 17.36 0.90 -18.94
CA CYS A 189 18.48 -0.02 -18.70
C CYS A 189 18.72 -0.89 -19.95
N PRO A 190 19.98 -1.05 -20.40
CA PRO A 190 20.33 -1.99 -21.45
C PRO A 190 19.95 -3.43 -21.05
N SER A 191 19.51 -4.24 -22.02
CA SER A 191 19.00 -5.60 -21.74
C SER A 191 20.04 -6.52 -21.09
N ASP A 192 21.33 -6.32 -21.38
CA ASP A 192 22.48 -7.05 -20.83
C ASP A 192 22.81 -6.68 -19.37
N ARG A 193 22.25 -5.56 -18.87
CA ARG A 193 22.42 -5.11 -17.47
C ARG A 193 21.15 -5.25 -16.64
N ALA A 194 20.01 -5.52 -17.26
CA ALA A 194 18.75 -5.68 -16.56
C ALA A 194 18.66 -7.07 -15.92
N LYS A 195 18.27 -7.16 -14.64
CA LYS A 195 17.92 -8.45 -14.01
C LYS A 195 16.64 -9.03 -14.63
N VAL A 196 15.67 -8.16 -14.92
CA VAL A 196 14.40 -8.52 -15.56
C VAL A 196 14.13 -7.59 -16.75
N PRO A 197 13.77 -8.10 -17.94
CA PRO A 197 13.39 -7.26 -19.07
C PRO A 197 12.24 -6.32 -18.72
N LEU A 198 12.35 -5.04 -19.10
CA LEU A 198 11.38 -4.00 -18.72
C LEU A 198 9.93 -4.34 -19.15
N LYS A 199 9.76 -5.04 -20.27
CA LYS A 199 8.45 -5.49 -20.78
C LYS A 199 7.75 -6.52 -19.88
N CYS A 200 8.49 -7.19 -19.00
CA CYS A 200 7.99 -8.15 -18.04
C CYS A 200 7.75 -7.51 -16.66
N CYS A 201 7.89 -6.19 -16.53
CA CYS A 201 7.75 -5.48 -15.27
C CYS A 201 6.53 -4.56 -15.29
N VAL A 202 5.80 -4.51 -14.16
CA VAL A 202 4.80 -3.48 -13.89
C VAL A 202 5.40 -2.48 -12.91
N TYR A 203 5.40 -1.21 -13.27
CA TYR A 203 5.96 -0.18 -12.39
C TYR A 203 5.14 -0.06 -11.11
N ASN A 204 5.82 0.05 -9.96
CA ASN A 204 5.20 0.21 -8.64
C ASN A 204 4.35 -1.02 -8.21
N ILE A 205 4.65 -2.21 -8.71
CA ILE A 205 3.95 -3.47 -8.35
C ILE A 205 4.13 -3.87 -6.89
N ASP A 206 5.23 -3.46 -6.25
CA ASP A 206 5.50 -3.78 -4.84
C ASP A 206 4.74 -2.87 -3.85
N THR A 207 4.05 -1.85 -4.36
CA THR A 207 3.31 -0.87 -3.53
C THR A 207 1.80 -0.91 -3.78
N VAL A 208 1.31 -1.89 -4.55
CA VAL A 208 -0.12 -2.15 -4.75
C VAL A 208 -0.67 -3.18 -3.78
#